data_AF-A0A4V6MVC9-F1
#
_entry.id   AF-A0A4V6MVC9-F1
#
_cell.length_a   1.000
_cell.length_b   1.000
_cell.length_c   1.000
_cell.angle_alpha   90.00
_cell.angle_beta   90.00
_cell.angle_gamma   90.00
#
_symmetry.space_group_name_H-M   'P 1'
#
loop_
_entity.id
_entity.type
_entity.pdbx_description
1 polymer ?
#
loop_
_entity_poly.entity_id
_entity_poly.type
_entity_poly.pdbx_seq_one_letter_code
_entity_poly.pdbx_strand_id
1 'polypeptide(L)'
;MKFVLKDKTNSKENAEMNLKKKEVKNEEKQKVLNVMRNVYETTRDYSFKYDLGKCIEIIEGKENQEVCELKVALIDALEENELLFDEKCKLIVENDYLKDILKNSK
;
A
#
# COMPACT_ATOMS: atom_id res chain seq x y z
N MET A 1 -21.04 -10.94 51.15
CA MET A 1 -19.71 -10.86 50.50
C MET A 1 -19.91 -10.40 49.06
N LYS A 2 -19.37 -9.25 48.67
CA LYS A 2 -19.39 -8.78 47.27
C LYS A 2 -18.38 -9.63 46.48
N PHE A 3 -18.85 -10.41 45.52
CA PHE A 3 -17.98 -11.05 44.54
C PHE A 3 -17.38 -9.96 43.65
N VAL A 4 -16.09 -9.70 43.80
CA VAL A 4 -15.34 -8.80 42.94
C VAL A 4 -15.19 -9.49 41.59
N LEU A 5 -15.92 -9.03 40.58
CA LEU A 5 -15.70 -9.42 39.19
C LEU A 5 -14.29 -8.96 38.81
N LYS A 6 -13.35 -9.91 38.69
CA LYS A 6 -12.02 -9.64 38.17
C LYS A 6 -12.15 -9.29 36.69
N ASP A 7 -11.96 -8.01 36.39
CA ASP A 7 -11.82 -7.49 35.04
C ASP A 7 -10.68 -8.24 34.32
N LYS A 8 -11.02 -9.03 33.28
CA LYS A 8 -10.06 -9.78 32.44
C LYS A 8 -9.73 -9.01 31.17
N THR A 9 -9.81 -7.68 31.23
CA THR A 9 -9.54 -6.83 30.08
C THR A 9 -8.02 -6.67 29.97
N ASN A 10 -7.41 -7.46 29.07
CA ASN A 10 -6.00 -7.47 28.66
C ASN A 10 -5.05 -8.39 29.45
N SER A 11 -5.25 -9.71 29.42
CA SER A 11 -4.15 -10.65 29.67
C SER A 11 -3.18 -10.66 28.48
N LYS A 12 -1.89 -10.39 28.71
CA LYS A 12 -0.82 -10.45 27.68
C LYS A 12 -0.75 -11.81 26.97
N GLU A 13 -1.18 -12.88 27.64
CA GLU A 13 -1.29 -14.25 27.09
C GLU A 13 -2.18 -14.31 25.84
N ASN A 14 -3.23 -13.47 25.75
CA ASN A 14 -4.09 -13.43 24.58
C ASN A 14 -3.43 -12.73 23.39
N ALA A 15 -2.50 -11.79 23.60
CA ALA A 15 -1.85 -11.06 22.51
C ALA A 15 -0.90 -11.96 21.71
N GLU A 16 -0.08 -12.77 22.39
CA GLU A 16 0.83 -13.72 21.74
C GLU A 16 0.07 -14.84 21.01
N MET A 17 -1.01 -15.35 21.60
CA MET A 17 -1.87 -16.33 20.95
C MET A 17 -2.57 -15.73 19.72
N ASN A 18 -2.95 -14.46 19.76
CA ASN A 18 -3.56 -13.77 18.61
C ASN A 18 -2.54 -13.47 17.50
N LEU A 19 -1.27 -13.18 17.83
CA LEU A 19 -0.19 -13.03 16.86
C LEU A 19 0.10 -14.36 16.14
N LYS A 20 0.28 -15.45 16.89
CA LYS A 20 0.46 -16.79 16.31
C LYS A 20 -0.72 -17.22 15.44
N LYS A 21 -1.96 -16.92 15.86
CA LYS A 21 -3.16 -17.15 15.04
C LYS A 21 -3.18 -16.31 13.77
N LYS A 22 -2.69 -15.07 13.79
CA LYS A 22 -2.57 -14.22 12.59
C LYS A 22 -1.50 -14.75 11.62
N GLU A 23 -0.37 -15.21 12.14
CA GLU A 23 0.71 -15.80 11.32
C GLU A 23 0.25 -17.06 10.61
N VAL A 24 -0.39 -18.01 11.33
CA VAL A 24 -0.94 -19.24 10.74
C VAL A 24 -1.99 -18.94 9.67
N LYS A 25 -2.89 -17.98 9.93
CA LYS A 25 -3.88 -17.55 8.92
C LYS A 25 -3.23 -16.93 7.68
N ASN A 26 -2.11 -16.24 7.83
CA ASN A 26 -1.39 -15.66 6.71
C ASN A 26 -0.73 -16.77 5.85
N GLU A 27 -0.14 -17.78 6.48
CA GLU A 27 0.42 -18.93 5.75
C GLU A 27 -0.65 -19.71 4.98
N GLU A 28 -1.80 -19.98 5.59
CA GLU A 28 -2.94 -20.64 4.92
C GLU A 28 -3.45 -19.82 3.75
N LYS A 29 -3.61 -18.50 3.94
CA LYS A 29 -3.97 -17.56 2.87
C LYS A 29 -2.99 -17.63 1.70
N GLN A 30 -1.68 -17.64 1.96
CA GLN A 30 -0.65 -17.73 0.91
C GLN A 30 -0.69 -19.08 0.18
N LYS A 31 -0.94 -20.19 0.87
CA LYS A 31 -1.11 -21.50 0.23
C LYS A 31 -2.28 -21.49 -0.74
N VAL A 32 -3.43 -20.94 -0.35
CA VAL A 32 -4.60 -20.82 -1.21
C VAL A 32 -4.31 -19.94 -2.42
N LEU A 33 -3.71 -18.77 -2.21
CA LEU A 33 -3.33 -17.85 -3.30
C LEU A 33 -2.39 -18.51 -4.30
N ASN A 34 -1.40 -19.27 -3.85
CA ASN A 34 -0.47 -19.97 -4.74
C ASN A 34 -1.18 -21.02 -5.60
N VAL A 35 -2.10 -21.79 -5.02
CA VAL A 35 -2.90 -22.76 -5.79
C VAL A 35 -3.74 -22.03 -6.84
N MET A 36 -4.43 -20.95 -6.46
CA MET A 36 -5.27 -20.19 -7.38
C MET A 36 -4.46 -19.54 -8.50
N ARG A 37 -3.28 -18.98 -8.21
CA ARG A 37 -2.38 -18.42 -9.23
C ARG A 37 -1.90 -19.48 -10.21
N ASN A 38 -1.53 -20.66 -9.75
CA ASN A 38 -1.13 -21.77 -10.62
C ASN A 38 -2.28 -22.18 -11.57
N VAL A 39 -3.52 -22.22 -11.07
CA VAL A 39 -4.70 -22.51 -11.91
C VAL A 39 -4.97 -21.37 -12.90
N TYR A 40 -4.80 -20.11 -12.48
CA TYR A 40 -4.96 -18.92 -13.32
C TYR A 40 -3.96 -18.90 -14.49
N GLU A 41 -2.71 -19.30 -14.24
CA GLU A 41 -1.66 -19.35 -15.24
C GLU A 41 -1.87 -20.48 -16.25
N THR A 42 -2.41 -21.62 -15.80
CA THR A 42 -2.54 -22.83 -16.61
C THR A 42 -3.89 -22.96 -17.33
N THR A 43 -4.94 -22.29 -16.85
CA THR A 43 -6.26 -22.34 -17.49
C THR A 43 -6.28 -21.63 -18.84
N ARG A 44 -7.01 -22.22 -19.79
CA ARG A 44 -7.28 -21.68 -21.12
C ARG A 44 -8.71 -21.14 -21.27
N ASP A 45 -9.56 -21.39 -20.29
CA ASP A 45 -10.91 -20.84 -20.23
C ASP A 45 -10.83 -19.38 -19.78
N TYR A 46 -11.17 -18.47 -20.68
CA TYR A 46 -11.09 -17.02 -20.44
C TYR A 46 -12.10 -16.53 -19.41
N SER A 47 -13.30 -17.10 -19.37
CA SER A 47 -14.34 -16.73 -18.39
C SER A 47 -13.89 -17.14 -17.00
N PHE A 48 -13.47 -18.41 -16.84
CA PHE A 48 -12.95 -18.89 -15.57
C PHE A 48 -11.68 -18.15 -15.13
N LYS A 49 -10.80 -17.79 -16.08
CA LYS A 49 -9.59 -17.02 -15.79
C LYS A 49 -9.93 -15.64 -15.22
N TYR A 50 -10.91 -14.94 -15.78
CA TYR A 50 -11.37 -13.65 -15.28
C TYR A 50 -11.91 -13.77 -13.85
N ASP A 51 -12.83 -14.71 -13.61
CA ASP A 51 -13.43 -14.92 -12.29
C ASP A 51 -12.38 -15.30 -11.23
N LEU A 52 -11.42 -16.13 -11.61
CA LEU A 52 -10.33 -16.54 -10.74
C LEU A 52 -9.39 -15.37 -10.42
N GLY A 53 -9.12 -14.49 -11.39
CA GLY A 53 -8.37 -13.25 -11.19
C GLY A 53 -9.06 -12.34 -10.17
N LYS A 54 -10.38 -12.19 -10.28
CA LYS A 54 -11.19 -11.41 -9.31
C LYS A 54 -11.13 -12.01 -7.91
N CYS A 55 -11.27 -13.33 -7.78
CA CYS A 55 -11.13 -14.00 -6.49
C CYS A 55 -9.74 -13.78 -5.86
N ILE A 56 -8.67 -13.81 -6.65
CA ILE A 56 -7.31 -13.53 -6.17
C ILE A 56 -7.20 -12.09 -5.66
N GLU A 57 -7.71 -11.10 -6.41
CA GLU A 57 -7.72 -9.68 -6.01
C GLU A 57 -8.47 -9.47 -4.68
N ILE A 58 -9.64 -10.09 -4.52
CA ILE A 58 -10.45 -10.04 -3.29
C ILE A 58 -9.67 -10.62 -2.11
N ILE A 59 -9.11 -11.82 -2.26
CA ILE A 59 -8.37 -12.48 -1.18
C ILE A 59 -7.13 -11.67 -0.80
N GLU A 60 -6.42 -11.09 -1.77
CA GLU A 60 -5.28 -10.22 -1.53
C GLU A 60 -5.67 -8.89 -0.85
N GLY A 61 -6.94 -8.50 -0.90
CA GLY A 61 -7.42 -7.22 -0.40
C GLY A 61 -7.10 -6.06 -1.34
N LYS A 62 -6.85 -6.34 -2.63
CA LYS A 62 -6.60 -5.33 -3.66
C LYS A 62 -7.86 -4.52 -4.01
N GLU A 63 -9.04 -5.02 -3.66
CA GLU A 63 -10.31 -4.28 -3.72
C GLU A 63 -10.53 -3.34 -2.52
N ASN A 64 -9.58 -3.23 -1.60
CA ASN A 64 -9.72 -2.28 -0.50
C ASN A 64 -9.76 -0.87 -1.07
N GLN A 65 -10.96 -0.28 -1.11
CA GLN A 65 -11.24 1.04 -1.62
C GLN A 65 -10.29 2.09 -1.03
N GLU A 66 -9.97 1.99 0.26
CA GLU A 66 -9.01 2.88 0.94
C GLU A 66 -7.60 2.77 0.35
N VAL A 67 -7.17 1.56 -0.04
CA VAL A 67 -5.86 1.34 -0.67
C VAL A 67 -5.85 1.88 -2.11
N CYS A 68 -6.96 1.72 -2.83
CA CYS A 68 -7.11 2.28 -4.17
C CYS A 68 -7.08 3.81 -4.14
N GLU A 69 -7.85 4.43 -3.25
CA GLU A 69 -7.86 5.88 -3.04
C GLU A 69 -6.49 6.41 -2.63
N LEU A 70 -5.80 5.72 -1.71
CA LEU A 70 -4.45 6.09 -1.29
C LEU A 70 -3.44 6.01 -2.43
N LYS A 71 -3.55 5.01 -3.31
CA LYS A 71 -2.69 4.89 -4.50
C LYS A 71 -2.92 6.04 -5.47
N VAL A 72 -4.16 6.44 -5.71
CA VAL A 72 -4.47 7.59 -6.57
C VAL A 72 -3.89 8.87 -5.98
N ALA A 73 -4.15 9.14 -4.70
CA ALA A 73 -3.61 10.32 -4.02
C ALA A 73 -2.07 10.35 -4.01
N LEU A 74 -1.41 9.19 -3.92
CA LEU A 74 0.05 9.09 -4.02
C LEU A 74 0.55 9.45 -5.42
N ILE A 75 -0.13 9.01 -6.47
CA ILE A 75 0.23 9.34 -7.85
C ILE A 75 0.13 10.84 -8.07
N ASP A 76 -1.00 11.45 -7.68
CA ASP A 76 -1.22 12.90 -7.81
C ASP A 76 -0.11 13.71 -7.10
N ALA A 77 0.28 13.29 -5.89
CA ALA A 77 1.34 13.94 -5.12
C ALA A 77 2.73 13.79 -5.77
N LEU A 78 3.00 12.66 -6.42
CA LEU A 78 4.26 12.44 -7.13
C LEU A 78 4.35 13.32 -8.38
N GLU A 79 3.26 13.42 -9.15
CA GLU A 79 3.19 14.29 -10.33
C GLU A 79 3.37 15.77 -9.95
N GLU A 80 2.70 16.24 -8.89
CA GLU A 80 2.88 17.60 -8.38
C GLU A 80 4.33 17.84 -7.94
N ASN A 81 4.94 16.89 -7.26
CA ASN A 81 6.33 17.01 -6.82
C ASN A 81 7.32 17.07 -8.00
N GLU A 82 7.08 16.32 -9.08
CA GLU A 82 7.88 16.43 -10.31
C GLU A 82 7.76 17.82 -10.94
N LEU A 83 6.55 18.36 -11.04
CA LEU A 83 6.30 19.70 -11.57
C LEU A 83 7.01 20.78 -10.73
N LEU A 84 6.90 20.71 -9.41
CA LEU A 84 7.56 21.64 -8.50
C LEU A 84 9.09 21.54 -8.59
N PHE A 85 9.61 20.33 -8.78
CA PHE A 85 11.04 20.13 -8.96
C PHE A 85 11.56 20.79 -10.23
N ASP A 86 10.84 20.64 -11.34
CA ASP A 86 11.17 21.29 -12.61
C ASP A 86 11.13 22.82 -12.51
N GLU A 87 10.10 23.37 -11.86
CA GLU A 87 9.99 24.82 -11.63
C GLU A 87 11.13 25.34 -10.75
N LYS A 88 11.46 24.63 -9.67
CA LYS A 88 12.60 24.95 -8.81
C LYS A 88 13.90 24.99 -9.62
N CYS A 89 14.12 24.04 -10.52
CA CYS A 89 15.33 24.01 -11.34
C CYS A 89 15.40 25.23 -12.28
N LYS A 90 14.30 25.60 -12.93
CA LYS A 90 14.22 26.81 -13.78
C LYS A 90 14.53 28.07 -12.97
N LEU A 91 13.92 28.21 -11.79
CA LEU A 91 14.15 29.35 -10.91
C LEU A 91 15.60 29.47 -10.44
N ILE A 92 16.27 28.34 -10.15
CA ILE A 92 17.69 28.34 -9.78
C ILE A 92 18.53 28.90 -10.93
N VAL A 93 18.32 28.41 -12.15
CA VAL A 93 19.06 28.87 -13.35
C VAL A 93 18.85 30.36 -13.59
N GLU A 94 17.60 30.83 -13.51
CA GLU A 94 17.27 32.24 -13.69
C GLU A 94 17.91 33.11 -12.61
N ASN A 95 17.89 32.66 -11.35
CA ASN A 95 18.49 33.38 -10.23
C ASN A 95 20.00 33.53 -10.41
N ASP A 96 20.69 32.48 -10.84
CA ASP A 96 22.13 32.49 -11.08
C ASP A 96 22.47 33.43 -12.26
N TYR A 97 21.70 33.37 -13.34
CA TYR A 97 21.84 34.30 -14.47
C TYR A 97 21.71 35.77 -14.05
N LEU A 98 20.67 36.10 -13.28
CA LEU A 98 20.45 37.47 -12.80
C LEU A 98 21.54 37.94 -11.83
N LYS A 99 22.03 37.05 -10.94
CA LYS A 99 23.15 37.34 -10.05
C LYS A 99 24.42 37.67 -10.82
N ASP A 100 24.70 36.96 -11.90
CA ASP A 100 25.88 37.21 -12.71
C ASP A 100 25.79 38.53 -13.49
N ILE A 101 24.61 38.87 -14.03
CA ILE A 101 24.36 40.21 -14.61
C ILE A 101 24.62 41.32 -13.59
N LEU A 102 24.08 41.17 -12.37
CA LEU A 102 24.25 42.16 -11.31
C LEU A 102 25.70 42.33 -10.88
N LYS A 103 26.48 41.24 -10.86
CA LYS A 103 27.92 41.31 -10.57
C LYS A 103 28.70 42.02 -11.69
N ASN A 104 28.35 41.75 -12.95
CA ASN A 104 29.03 42.32 -14.10
C ASN A 104 28.60 43.75 -14.45
N SER A 105 27.55 44.27 -13.78
CA SER A 105 27.06 45.64 -13.94
C SER A 105 27.61 46.62 -12.89
N LYS A 106 28.58 46.20 -12.07
CA LYS A 106 29.36 47.03 -11.14
C LYS A 106 30.80 47.14 -11.60
#